data_AF-A0AAW1SNM8-F1
#
_entry.id   AF-A0AAW1SNM8-F1
#
_cell.length_a   1.000
_cell.length_b   1.000
_cell.length_c   1.000
_cell.angle_alpha   90.00
_cell.angle_beta   90.00
_cell.angle_gamma   90.00
#
_symmetry.space_group_name_H-M   'P 1'
#
loop_
_entity.id
_entity.type
_entity.pdbx_description
1 polymer ?
#
loop_
_entity_poly.entity_id
_entity_poly.type
_entity_poly.pdbx_seq_one_letter_code
_entity_poly.pdbx_strand_id
1 'polypeptide(L)'
;MDALAGSAGSIGFTRRAGATRQTHASIRHLLHDFPNAIPLHPHASPPETSSDGSDMVQSVGPSGKVALVFGREERHASSHPVDAAALDVLVSKWAAVIGRAGLRSEETVAGGQGNHGRKRRTAGHLRAILSRSQATKQEVQAMHGLAKAILAKLDCDAPS
;
A
#
# COMPACT_ATOMS: atom_id res chain seq x y z
N MET A 1 -1.99 -11.98 -29.21
CA MET A 1 -2.72 -11.46 -28.03
C MET A 1 -2.04 -12.07 -26.80
N ASP A 2 -0.73 -11.85 -26.66
CA ASP A 2 0.14 -12.73 -25.83
C ASP A 2 0.96 -11.96 -24.78
N ALA A 3 0.52 -10.76 -24.40
CA ALA A 3 1.20 -9.95 -23.39
C ALA A 3 0.83 -10.33 -21.93
N LEU A 4 -0.01 -11.36 -21.72
CA LEU A 4 -0.46 -11.81 -20.40
C LEU A 4 0.10 -13.18 -19.97
N ALA A 5 0.78 -13.91 -20.87
CA ALA A 5 1.33 -15.24 -20.56
C ALA A 5 2.51 -15.19 -19.56
N GLY A 6 3.12 -14.02 -19.34
CA GLY A 6 4.24 -13.82 -18.43
C GLY A 6 3.87 -13.34 -17.02
N SER A 7 2.59 -13.12 -16.74
CA SER A 7 2.12 -12.56 -15.45
C SER A 7 1.84 -13.64 -14.40
N ALA A 8 2.45 -14.81 -14.50
CA ALA A 8 2.33 -15.90 -13.52
C ALA A 8 3.28 -15.70 -12.33
N GLY A 9 3.35 -14.48 -11.78
CA GLY A 9 3.92 -14.25 -10.47
C GLY A 9 3.00 -14.87 -9.44
N SER A 10 3.25 -16.13 -9.09
CA SER A 10 2.46 -16.89 -8.12
C SER A 10 2.42 -16.12 -6.80
N ILE A 11 1.27 -15.56 -6.46
CA ILE A 11 1.02 -15.06 -5.10
C ILE A 11 1.15 -16.28 -4.18
N GLY A 12 2.23 -16.36 -3.41
CA GLY A 12 2.44 -17.43 -2.44
C GLY A 12 1.36 -17.35 -1.36
N PHE A 13 0.40 -18.27 -1.37
CA PHE A 13 -0.61 -18.36 -0.32
C PHE A 13 0.05 -19.04 0.89
N THR A 14 0.44 -18.25 1.89
CA THR A 14 1.09 -18.80 3.10
C THR A 14 0.25 -18.60 4.34
N ARG A 15 0.13 -19.63 5.18
CA ARG A 15 -0.43 -19.54 6.54
C ARG A 15 0.69 -19.60 7.57
N ARG A 16 0.59 -18.80 8.63
CA ARG A 16 1.48 -18.90 9.79
C ARG A 16 0.86 -19.78 10.87
N ALA A 17 1.58 -20.81 11.31
CA ALA A 17 1.22 -21.68 12.41
C ALA A 17 2.33 -21.60 13.48
N GLY A 18 2.11 -20.76 14.48
CA GLY A 18 3.15 -20.41 15.46
C GLY A 18 4.35 -19.74 14.79
N ALA A 19 5.54 -20.34 14.97
CA ALA A 19 6.78 -19.85 14.36
C ALA A 19 6.96 -20.26 12.88
N THR A 20 6.19 -21.25 12.41
CA THR A 20 6.37 -21.82 11.06
C THR A 20 5.47 -21.15 10.02
N ARG A 21 5.95 -21.11 8.77
CA ARG A 21 5.16 -20.70 7.60
C ARG A 21 4.91 -21.93 6.73
N GLN A 22 3.65 -22.18 6.41
CA GLN A 22 3.25 -23.21 5.46
C GLN A 22 2.82 -22.54 4.16
N THR A 23 3.40 -22.97 3.05
CA THR A 23 3.09 -22.47 1.71
C THR A 23 2.12 -23.42 1.03
N HIS A 24 1.09 -22.86 0.40
CA HIS A 24 0.05 -23.59 -0.31
C HIS A 24 0.15 -23.31 -1.81
N ALA A 25 -0.10 -24.34 -2.62
CA ALA A 25 -0.03 -24.25 -4.08
C ALA A 25 -1.10 -23.31 -4.68
N SER A 26 -2.22 -23.10 -3.98
CA SER A 26 -3.28 -22.19 -4.39
C SER A 26 -4.18 -21.79 -3.20
N ILE A 27 -4.98 -20.74 -3.37
CA ILE A 27 -6.00 -20.34 -2.39
C ILE A 27 -7.03 -21.45 -2.15
N ARG A 28 -7.39 -22.22 -3.19
CA ARG A 28 -8.32 -23.35 -3.05
C ARG A 28 -7.75 -24.42 -2.12
N HIS A 29 -6.46 -24.72 -2.24
CA HIS A 29 -5.78 -25.68 -1.36
C HIS A 29 -5.76 -25.18 0.09
N LEU A 30 -5.45 -23.88 0.28
CA LEU A 30 -5.49 -23.25 1.59
C LEU A 30 -6.89 -23.32 2.22
N LEU A 31 -7.95 -23.04 1.47
CA LEU A 31 -9.33 -23.05 1.99
C LEU A 31 -9.91 -24.45 2.18
N HIS A 32 -9.45 -25.44 1.39
CA HIS A 32 -9.81 -26.84 1.59
C HIS A 32 -9.29 -27.34 2.95
N ASP A 33 -8.04 -27.04 3.28
CA ASP A 33 -7.43 -27.48 4.53
C ASP A 33 -7.80 -26.58 5.72
N PHE A 34 -8.11 -25.30 5.44
CA PHE A 34 -8.44 -24.29 6.44
C PHE A 34 -9.67 -23.45 6.02
N PRO A 35 -10.89 -23.99 6.15
CA PRO A 35 -12.11 -23.31 5.71
C PRO A 35 -12.37 -21.98 6.45
N ASN A 36 -11.83 -21.84 7.67
CA ASN A 36 -11.97 -20.63 8.49
C ASN A 36 -10.78 -19.66 8.34
N ALA A 37 -9.91 -19.83 7.33
CA ALA A 37 -8.73 -18.97 7.15
C ALA A 37 -9.07 -17.55 6.70
N ILE A 38 -10.25 -17.34 6.10
CA ILE A 38 -10.76 -16.02 5.77
C ILE A 38 -11.69 -15.59 6.91
N PRO A 39 -11.32 -14.59 7.73
CA PRO A 39 -12.25 -14.05 8.70
C PRO A 39 -13.41 -13.37 7.95
N LEU A 40 -14.55 -14.06 7.89
CA LEU A 40 -15.81 -13.53 7.37
C LEU A 40 -16.36 -12.52 8.39
N HIS A 41 -15.80 -11.31 8.39
CA HIS A 41 -16.15 -10.18 9.28
C HIS A 41 -16.05 -10.45 10.79
N PRO A 42 -15.48 -9.54 11.58
CA PRO A 42 -15.86 -9.46 12.98
C PRO A 42 -17.32 -9.00 13.02
N HIS A 43 -18.23 -9.89 13.44
CA HIS A 43 -19.48 -9.43 14.03
C HIS A 43 -19.06 -8.56 15.22
N ALA A 44 -19.24 -7.25 15.12
CA ALA A 44 -18.98 -6.34 16.23
C ALA A 44 -20.01 -6.64 17.31
N SER A 45 -19.69 -7.57 18.21
CA SER A 45 -20.45 -7.73 19.44
C SER A 45 -20.31 -6.42 20.22
N PRO A 46 -21.43 -5.78 20.64
CA PRO A 46 -21.36 -4.59 21.46
C PRO A 46 -20.62 -4.90 22.77
N PRO A 47 -19.89 -3.92 23.35
CA PRO A 47 -19.22 -4.10 24.62
C PRO A 47 -20.27 -4.25 25.74
N GLU A 48 -20.47 -5.47 26.22
CA GLU A 48 -21.29 -5.71 27.42
C GLU A 48 -20.48 -5.35 28.67
N THR A 49 -21.00 -4.38 29.40
CA THR A 49 -20.50 -3.88 30.66
C THR A 49 -20.78 -4.88 31.79
N SER A 50 -19.72 -5.27 32.50
CA SER A 50 -19.67 -5.68 33.92
C SER A 50 -20.51 -6.88 34.42
N SER A 51 -19.84 -7.92 34.92
CA SER A 51 -19.74 -8.17 36.38
C SER A 51 -18.95 -9.44 36.73
N ASP A 52 -18.02 -9.23 37.67
CA ASP A 52 -17.51 -10.05 38.77
C ASP A 52 -17.88 -11.55 38.89
N GLY A 53 -16.87 -12.38 39.17
CA GLY A 53 -17.04 -13.68 39.85
C GLY A 53 -16.49 -14.94 39.17
N SER A 54 -15.30 -15.36 39.63
CA SER A 54 -14.86 -16.75 39.87
C SER A 54 -14.34 -17.64 38.73
N ASP A 55 -13.14 -18.18 39.02
CA ASP A 55 -12.45 -19.37 38.49
C ASP A 55 -13.29 -20.39 37.70
N MET A 56 -12.89 -20.64 36.44
CA MET A 56 -12.65 -22.00 35.92
C MET A 56 -12.14 -21.98 34.45
N VAL A 57 -10.96 -22.57 34.27
CA VAL A 57 -10.47 -23.27 33.05
C VAL A 57 -10.75 -22.58 31.70
N GLN A 58 -9.86 -21.68 31.27
CA GLN A 58 -9.76 -21.30 29.86
C GLN A 58 -8.76 -22.19 29.13
N SER A 59 -9.31 -23.12 28.35
CA SER A 59 -8.64 -23.78 27.25
C SER A 59 -8.04 -22.74 26.31
N VAL A 60 -6.71 -22.59 26.32
CA VAL A 60 -5.95 -21.76 25.39
C VAL A 60 -5.96 -22.43 24.02
N GLY A 61 -7.08 -22.30 23.30
CA GLY A 61 -7.10 -22.57 21.87
C GLY A 61 -6.31 -21.45 21.17
N PRO A 62 -5.24 -21.74 20.43
CA PRO A 62 -4.53 -20.70 19.68
C PRO A 62 -5.44 -20.24 18.53
N SER A 63 -6.27 -19.23 18.80
CA SER A 63 -6.91 -18.41 17.76
C SER A 63 -5.81 -17.60 17.08
N GLY A 64 -5.07 -18.29 16.22
CA GLY A 64 -3.97 -17.75 15.45
C GLY A 64 -4.54 -16.73 14.47
N LYS A 65 -4.38 -15.45 14.79
CA LYS A 65 -4.63 -14.35 13.86
C LYS A 65 -3.86 -14.63 12.57
N VAL A 66 -4.57 -15.01 11.51
CA VAL A 66 -3.98 -15.18 10.17
C VAL A 66 -3.81 -13.78 9.60
N ALA A 67 -2.59 -13.25 9.69
CA ALA A 67 -2.23 -12.03 8.97
C ALA A 67 -1.83 -12.43 7.54
N LEU A 68 -2.59 -11.93 6.55
CA LEU A 68 -2.16 -11.96 5.15
C LEU A 68 -0.96 -11.02 5.02
N VAL A 69 0.24 -11.61 4.87
CA VAL A 69 1.47 -10.86 4.63
C VAL A 69 1.72 -10.88 3.13
N PHE A 70 1.54 -9.74 2.47
CA PHE A 70 2.00 -9.54 1.10
C PHE A 70 3.52 -9.43 1.12
N GLY A 71 4.20 -10.56 0.88
CA GLY A 71 5.63 -10.56 0.61
C GLY A 71 5.88 -9.89 -0.73
N ARG A 72 6.53 -8.72 -0.72
CA ARG A 72 7.16 -8.13 -1.90
C ARG A 72 8.26 -9.11 -2.31
N GLU A 73 7.95 -10.07 -3.19
CA GLU A 73 8.96 -10.98 -3.73
C GLU A 73 10.01 -10.13 -4.44
N GLU A 74 11.22 -10.17 -3.91
CA GLU A 74 12.36 -9.44 -4.44
C GLU A 74 12.68 -9.97 -5.83
N ARG A 75 12.11 -9.33 -6.85
CA ARG A 75 12.53 -9.54 -8.23
C ARG A 75 13.95 -9.00 -8.34
N HIS A 76 14.91 -9.92 -8.32
CA HIS A 76 16.33 -9.72 -8.65
C HIS A 76 16.55 -9.31 -10.12
N ALA A 77 15.69 -8.46 -10.69
CA ALA A 77 15.90 -7.86 -12.00
C ALA A 77 16.66 -6.55 -11.78
N SER A 78 17.98 -6.63 -11.57
CA SER A 78 18.98 -5.54 -11.59
C SER A 78 18.37 -4.12 -11.61
N SER A 79 17.64 -3.77 -10.55
CA SER A 79 16.77 -2.60 -10.59
C SER A 79 17.63 -1.42 -10.21
N HIS A 80 18.33 -0.87 -11.20
CA HIS A 80 19.12 0.30 -10.99
C HIS A 80 18.22 1.41 -10.41
N PRO A 81 18.67 2.08 -9.34
CA PRO A 81 17.93 3.19 -8.77
C PRO A 81 17.66 4.22 -9.88
N VAL A 82 16.48 4.81 -9.84
CA VAL A 82 16.08 5.84 -10.81
C VAL A 82 16.92 7.09 -10.62
N ASP A 83 17.37 7.68 -11.72
CA ASP A 83 18.11 8.94 -11.70
C ASP A 83 17.27 10.08 -11.12
N ALA A 84 17.93 11.00 -10.41
CA ALA A 84 17.29 12.14 -9.76
C ALA A 84 16.50 13.01 -10.75
N ALA A 85 17.00 13.15 -11.99
CA ALA A 85 16.31 13.91 -13.03
C ALA A 85 14.95 13.29 -13.41
N ALA A 86 14.87 11.96 -13.49
CA ALA A 86 13.62 11.27 -13.79
C ALA A 86 12.60 11.43 -12.65
N LEU A 87 13.05 11.40 -11.40
CA LEU A 87 12.21 11.70 -10.24
C LEU A 87 11.67 13.15 -10.28
N ASP A 88 12.50 14.12 -10.67
CA ASP A 88 12.09 15.53 -10.74
C ASP A 88 11.02 15.78 -11.84
N VAL A 89 11.10 15.06 -12.96
CA VAL A 89 10.05 15.08 -14.00
C VAL A 89 8.74 14.48 -13.47
N LEU A 90 8.81 13.37 -12.73
CA LEU A 90 7.63 12.74 -12.11
C LEU A 90 6.98 13.66 -11.09
N VAL A 91 7.78 14.25 -10.20
CA VAL A 91 7.30 15.18 -9.16
C VAL A 91 6.63 16.40 -9.78
N SER A 92 7.21 16.98 -10.85
CA SER A 92 6.60 18.08 -11.58
C SER A 92 5.22 17.72 -12.16
N LYS A 93 5.07 16.51 -12.73
CA LYS A 93 3.78 16.05 -13.25
C LYS A 93 2.74 15.84 -12.14
N TRP A 94 3.14 15.28 -11.01
CA TRP A 94 2.24 15.13 -9.87
C TRP A 94 1.83 16.47 -9.25
N ALA A 95 2.71 17.46 -9.25
CA ALA A 95 2.35 18.82 -8.85
C ALA A 95 1.25 19.40 -9.77
N ALA A 96 1.32 19.15 -11.09
CA ALA A 96 0.27 19.54 -12.02
C ALA A 96 -1.05 18.80 -11.76
N VAL A 97 -1.00 17.50 -11.47
CA VAL A 97 -2.19 16.70 -11.08
C VAL A 97 -2.87 17.30 -9.85
N ILE A 98 -2.09 17.57 -8.79
CA ILE A 98 -2.60 18.15 -7.53
C ILE A 98 -3.24 19.52 -7.81
N GLY A 99 -2.57 20.37 -8.59
CA GLY A 99 -3.08 21.68 -8.97
C GLY A 99 -4.40 21.62 -9.73
N ARG A 100 -4.51 20.74 -10.73
CA ARG A 100 -5.75 20.59 -11.53
C ARG A 100 -6.87 19.89 -10.79
N ALA A 101 -6.56 18.98 -9.88
CA ALA A 101 -7.55 18.31 -9.05
C ALA A 101 -8.18 19.25 -8.00
N GLY A 102 -7.76 20.52 -7.92
CA GLY A 102 -8.21 21.46 -6.91
C GLY A 102 -7.79 21.04 -5.50
N LEU A 103 -6.86 20.09 -5.38
CA LEU A 103 -6.30 19.66 -4.11
C LEU A 103 -5.39 20.79 -3.65
N ARG A 104 -5.99 21.75 -2.93
CA ARG A 104 -5.27 22.88 -2.36
C ARG A 104 -4.08 22.35 -1.58
N SER A 105 -2.90 22.79 -1.99
CA SER A 105 -1.68 22.67 -1.19
C SER A 105 -1.75 23.67 -0.02
N GLU A 106 -2.87 23.70 0.72
CA GLU A 106 -2.95 24.40 1.99
C GLU A 106 -2.19 23.57 3.02
N GLU A 107 -0.89 23.64 2.85
CA GLU A 107 0.09 23.47 3.90
C GLU A 107 -0.27 24.48 4.99
N THR A 108 -0.85 23.97 6.07
CA THR A 108 -1.09 24.71 7.31
C THR A 108 0.14 25.55 7.58
N VAL A 109 0.00 26.87 7.44
CA VAL A 109 1.02 27.83 7.85
C VAL A 109 1.03 27.76 9.37
N ALA A 110 1.72 26.76 9.92
CA ALA A 110 2.12 26.80 11.31
C ALA A 110 3.04 28.01 11.44
N GLY A 111 2.49 29.09 11.99
CA GLY A 111 3.21 30.30 12.35
C GLY A 111 4.28 29.93 13.37
N GLY A 112 5.47 29.65 12.88
CA GLY A 112 6.65 29.36 13.67
C GLY A 112 7.79 30.16 13.11
N GLN A 113 8.02 31.33 13.71
CA GLN A 113 9.13 32.24 13.44
C GLN A 113 10.45 31.55 13.84
N GLY A 114 10.96 30.72 12.95
CA GLY A 114 12.24 30.04 13.08
C GLY A 114 12.65 29.53 11.71
N ASN A 115 13.92 29.72 11.34
CA ASN A 115 14.54 29.40 10.06
C ASN A 115 14.51 27.90 9.65
N HIS A 116 13.56 27.11 10.18
CA HIS A 116 13.28 25.71 9.83
C HIS A 116 11.89 25.52 9.22
N GLY A 117 11.18 26.60 8.90
CA GLY A 117 9.94 26.59 8.13
C GLY A 117 10.16 26.35 6.62
N ARG A 118 11.00 25.38 6.23
CA ARG A 118 11.08 24.97 4.82
C ARG A 118 9.86 24.10 4.54
N LYS A 119 8.73 24.79 4.40
CA LYS A 119 7.47 24.32 3.84
C LYS A 119 7.74 23.24 2.79
N ARG A 120 7.63 21.97 3.19
CA ARG A 120 7.85 20.86 2.26
C ARG A 120 6.56 20.73 1.49
N ARG A 121 6.45 21.56 0.44
CA ARG A 121 5.42 21.44 -0.62
C ARG A 121 5.19 19.96 -0.91
N THR A 122 3.96 19.52 -1.12
CA THR A 122 3.59 18.11 -1.38
C THR A 122 4.51 17.42 -2.38
N ALA A 123 4.98 18.16 -3.39
CA ALA A 123 6.03 17.76 -4.34
C ALA A 123 7.36 17.32 -3.68
N GLY A 124 7.88 18.09 -2.72
CA GLY A 124 9.08 17.76 -1.96
C GLY A 124 8.89 16.57 -1.03
N HIS A 125 7.69 16.38 -0.47
CA HIS A 125 7.37 15.18 0.31
C HIS A 125 7.34 13.93 -0.58
N LEU A 126 6.70 14.01 -1.75
CA LEU A 126 6.69 12.95 -2.75
C LEU A 126 8.12 12.58 -3.17
N ARG A 127 8.97 13.56 -3.47
CA ARG A 127 10.40 13.34 -3.78
C ARG A 127 11.10 12.59 -2.66
N ALA A 128 10.93 13.03 -1.41
CA ALA A 128 11.56 12.39 -0.26
C ALA A 128 11.08 10.95 -0.02
N ILE A 129 9.80 10.64 -0.32
CA ILE A 129 9.29 9.25 -0.26
C ILE A 129 9.91 8.42 -1.38
N LEU A 130 9.88 8.89 -2.63
CA LEU A 130 10.38 8.14 -3.78
C LEU A 130 11.87 7.86 -3.69
N SER A 131 12.66 8.83 -3.23
CA SER A 131 14.10 8.64 -3.01
C SER A 131 14.38 7.65 -1.88
N ARG A 132 13.64 7.71 -0.76
CA ARG A 132 13.85 6.79 0.38
C ARG A 132 13.35 5.37 0.13
N SER A 133 12.29 5.21 -0.67
CA SER A 133 11.74 3.91 -1.05
C SER A 133 12.55 3.20 -2.13
N GLN A 134 13.59 3.85 -2.68
CA GLN A 134 14.39 3.35 -3.80
C GLN A 134 13.50 2.93 -4.97
N ALA A 135 12.57 3.82 -5.35
CA ALA A 135 11.62 3.54 -6.43
C ALA A 135 12.35 3.08 -7.70
N THR A 136 11.87 1.98 -8.27
CA THR A 136 12.41 1.35 -9.47
C THR A 136 11.96 2.10 -10.72
N LYS A 137 12.69 1.89 -11.84
CA LYS A 137 12.30 2.47 -13.15
C LYS A 137 10.88 2.10 -13.55
N GLN A 138 10.49 0.86 -13.30
CA GLN A 138 9.15 0.37 -13.61
C GLN A 138 8.07 1.07 -12.77
N GLU A 139 8.30 1.24 -11.47
CA GLU A 139 7.36 1.96 -10.58
C GLU A 139 7.23 3.43 -11.00
N VAL A 140 8.34 4.10 -11.29
CA VAL A 140 8.34 5.49 -11.78
C VAL A 140 7.60 5.61 -13.11
N GLN A 141 7.79 4.66 -14.03
CA GLN A 141 7.06 4.62 -15.30
C GLN A 141 5.55 4.38 -15.11
N ALA A 142 5.17 3.47 -14.20
CA ALA A 142 3.77 3.24 -13.86
C ALA A 142 3.12 4.50 -13.26
N MET A 143 3.80 5.19 -12.35
CA MET A 143 3.35 6.45 -11.78
C MET A 143 3.22 7.56 -12.83
N HIS A 144 4.11 7.59 -13.83
CA HIS A 144 3.99 8.50 -14.97
C HIS A 144 2.73 8.22 -15.79
N GLY A 145 2.45 6.95 -16.08
CA GLY A 145 1.23 6.53 -16.78
C GLY A 145 -0.03 6.95 -16.04
N LEU A 146 -0.05 6.74 -14.72
CA LEU A 146 -1.15 7.15 -13.85
C LEU A 146 -1.35 8.66 -13.85
N ALA A 147 -0.28 9.44 -13.66
CA ALA A 147 -0.36 10.91 -13.69
C ALA A 147 -0.90 11.42 -15.04
N LYS A 148 -0.46 10.83 -16.16
CA LYS A 148 -0.96 11.17 -17.50
C LYS A 148 -2.45 10.86 -17.65
N ALA A 149 -2.90 9.70 -17.18
CA ALA A 149 -4.31 9.31 -17.25
C ALA A 149 -5.21 10.24 -16.41
N ILE A 150 -4.76 10.61 -15.21
CA ILE A 150 -5.49 11.55 -14.34
C ILE A 150 -5.58 12.94 -14.99
N LEU A 151 -4.47 13.46 -15.53
CA LEU A 151 -4.49 14.76 -16.22
C LEU A 151 -5.43 14.76 -17.42
N ALA A 152 -5.40 13.70 -18.24
CA ALA A 152 -6.30 13.57 -19.38
C ALA A 152 -7.78 13.56 -18.94
N LYS A 153 -8.10 12.88 -17.84
CA LYS A 153 -9.46 12.89 -17.29
C LYS A 153 -9.88 14.27 -16.79
N LEU A 154 -9.00 14.95 -16.05
CA LEU A 154 -9.27 16.31 -15.54
C LEU A 154 -9.43 17.34 -16.68
N ASP A 155 -8.77 17.15 -17.81
CA ASP A 155 -8.95 18.01 -19.00
C ASP A 155 -10.31 17.79 -19.68
N CYS A 156 -10.88 16.57 -19.62
CA CYS A 156 -12.22 16.31 -20.14
C CYS A 156 -13.34 16.88 -19.25
N ASP A 157 -13.09 17.01 -17.94
CA ASP A 157 -14.10 17.45 -16.96
C ASP A 157 -14.16 18.98 -16.80
N ALA A 158 -13.29 19.74 -17.49
CA ALA A 158 -13.29 21.21 -17.43
C ALA A 158 -14.51 21.79 -18.21
N PRO A 159 -15.39 22.59 -17.57
CA PRO A 159 -16.51 23.20 -18.27
C PRO A 159 -15.99 24.14 -19.36
N SER A 160 -16.46 23.94 -20.59
CA SER A 160 -16.14 24.77 -21.76
C SER A 160 -16.72 26.17 -21.66
#